data_AF-A0A177VDB4-F1
#
_entry.id   AF-A0A177VDB4-F1
#
_cell.length_a   1.000
_cell.length_b   1.000
_cell.length_c   1.000
_cell.angle_alpha   90.00
_cell.angle_beta   90.00
_cell.angle_gamma   90.00
#
_symmetry.space_group_name_H-M   'P 1'
#
loop_
_entity.id
_entity.type
_entity.pdbx_description
1 polymer ?
#
loop_
_entity_poly.entity_id
_entity_poly.type
_entity_poly.pdbx_seq_one_letter_code
_entity_poly.pdbx_strand_id
1 'polypeptide(L)'
;MASAQFAKIDAEYADRLTTLTETNKSLTGLAYHCMDPALVRSRLRARRIVNKFNTSPANPEDPPEDATLQDLLTFDFSGKARAAHLRDLFGIDESWTMPTIEPPLQVDYGVNVKWDKGSWWYANFGLVLLDCAEIKIGSGVLFGPNCQLYAATHSVSLVERDTMLERALPISIEDDCWLGGAVLVMAGVTIGQGCTIGAGAVVTKSIPPYSIAVGNPARVVRTLTDAEIGEKRVAARNKAPFGDVAATLASQTRTS
;
A
#
# COMPACT_ATOMS: atom_id res chain seq x y z
N MET A 1 20.10 2.37 5.12
CA MET A 1 19.41 1.93 3.89
C MET A 1 18.65 3.09 3.27
N ALA A 2 17.68 3.71 3.96
CA ALA A 2 16.98 4.92 3.47
C ALA A 2 17.91 6.10 3.14
N SER A 3 18.91 6.41 3.98
CA SER A 3 19.85 7.52 3.73
C SER A 3 20.65 7.37 2.42
N ALA A 4 21.03 6.15 2.02
CA ALA A 4 21.72 5.93 0.75
C ALA A 4 20.77 6.10 -0.45
N GLN A 5 19.49 5.74 -0.27
CA GLN A 5 18.45 5.95 -1.28
C GLN A 5 18.17 7.44 -1.47
N PHE A 6 18.07 8.22 -0.39
CA PHE A 6 17.93 9.67 -0.47
C PHE A 6 19.13 10.34 -1.13
N ALA A 7 20.36 9.94 -0.79
CA ALA A 7 21.55 10.48 -1.46
C ALA A 7 21.56 10.22 -2.97
N LYS A 8 21.09 9.04 -3.40
CA LYS A 8 20.94 8.72 -4.83
C LYS A 8 19.88 9.62 -5.50
N ILE A 9 18.72 9.79 -4.86
CA ILE A 9 17.64 10.64 -5.37
C ILE A 9 18.10 12.10 -5.44
N ASP A 10 18.74 12.61 -4.39
CA ASP A 10 19.27 13.99 -4.35
C ASP A 10 20.27 14.22 -5.50
N ALA A 11 21.12 13.24 -5.80
CA ALA A 11 22.05 13.33 -6.93
C ALA A 11 21.33 13.25 -8.30
N GLU A 12 20.32 12.40 -8.43
CA GLU A 12 19.56 12.19 -9.68
C GLU A 12 18.75 13.41 -10.09
N TYR A 13 18.23 14.18 -9.14
CA TYR A 13 17.37 15.34 -9.40
C TYR A 13 18.01 16.70 -9.05
N ALA A 14 19.33 16.73 -8.81
CA ALA A 14 20.05 17.93 -8.37
C ALA A 14 19.81 19.14 -9.30
N ASP A 15 19.71 18.91 -10.61
CA ASP A 15 19.50 19.91 -11.65
C ASP A 15 18.05 20.41 -11.77
N ARG A 16 17.09 19.73 -11.12
CA ARG A 16 15.64 19.99 -11.24
C ARG A 16 15.00 20.48 -9.95
N LEU A 17 15.73 20.48 -8.84
CA LEU A 17 15.24 20.85 -7.50
C LEU A 17 14.44 22.16 -7.44
N THR A 18 14.86 23.19 -8.17
CA THR A 18 14.23 24.52 -8.14
C THR A 18 12.96 24.61 -9.01
N THR A 19 12.76 23.65 -9.91
CA THR A 19 11.62 23.62 -10.85
C THR A 19 10.48 22.72 -10.39
N LEU A 20 10.74 21.82 -9.44
CA LEU A 20 9.74 20.92 -8.88
C LEU A 20 8.94 21.62 -7.78
N THR A 21 7.63 21.40 -7.77
CA THR A 21 6.77 21.75 -6.63
C THR A 21 7.11 20.87 -5.43
N GLU A 22 6.77 21.32 -4.22
CA GLU A 22 6.98 20.52 -3.00
C GLU A 22 6.21 19.19 -3.03
N THR A 23 5.06 19.14 -3.70
CA THR A 23 4.34 17.88 -3.98
C THR A 23 5.15 16.92 -4.84
N ASN A 24 5.75 17.40 -5.94
CA ASN A 24 6.56 16.53 -6.78
C ASN A 24 7.84 16.09 -6.07
N LYS A 25 8.42 16.95 -5.21
CA LYS A 25 9.55 16.58 -4.37
C LYS A 25 9.18 15.44 -3.40
N SER A 26 8.04 15.54 -2.71
CA SER A 26 7.61 14.49 -1.78
C SER A 26 7.41 13.15 -2.48
N LEU A 27 6.76 13.15 -3.64
CA LEU A 27 6.48 11.93 -4.42
C LEU A 27 7.73 11.28 -5.01
N THR A 28 8.79 12.05 -5.27
CA THR A 28 10.07 11.55 -5.79
C THR A 28 11.05 11.15 -4.69
N GLY A 29 10.77 11.51 -3.43
CA GLY A 29 11.63 11.27 -2.27
C GLY A 29 12.70 12.31 -2.04
N LEU A 30 12.62 13.45 -2.73
CA LEU A 30 13.42 14.64 -2.44
C LEU A 30 12.96 15.28 -1.13
N ALA A 31 13.85 16.08 -0.53
CA ALA A 31 13.47 16.93 0.61
C ALA A 31 12.37 17.89 0.17
N TYR A 32 11.28 17.92 0.92
CA TYR A 32 10.16 18.81 0.66
C TYR A 32 9.74 19.55 1.93
N HIS A 33 9.30 20.79 1.77
CA HIS A 33 8.85 21.63 2.87
C HIS A 33 7.38 21.33 3.20
N CYS A 34 7.12 20.71 4.33
CA CYS A 34 5.78 20.18 4.64
C CYS A 34 4.72 21.28 4.85
N MET A 35 5.14 22.51 5.14
CA MET A 35 4.24 23.68 5.26
C MET A 35 3.94 24.37 3.93
N ASP A 36 4.35 23.82 2.79
CA ASP A 36 3.93 24.33 1.49
C ASP A 36 2.39 24.49 1.43
N PRO A 37 1.86 25.63 0.95
CA PRO A 37 0.43 25.88 0.95
C PRO A 37 -0.40 24.83 0.20
N ALA A 38 0.12 24.23 -0.88
CA ALA A 38 -0.60 23.19 -1.61
C ALA A 38 -0.66 21.89 -0.80
N LEU A 39 0.44 21.48 -0.18
CA LEU A 39 0.48 20.33 0.72
C LEU A 39 -0.44 20.51 1.93
N VAL A 40 -0.40 21.68 2.58
CA VAL A 40 -1.28 22.00 3.72
C VAL A 40 -2.75 21.92 3.32
N ARG A 41 -3.15 22.52 2.19
CA ARG A 41 -4.53 22.45 1.68
C ARG A 41 -4.94 21.00 1.41
N SER A 42 -4.05 20.20 0.82
CA SER A 42 -4.32 18.80 0.51
C SER A 42 -4.55 17.96 1.78
N ARG A 43 -3.69 18.12 2.81
CA ARG A 43 -3.90 17.45 4.11
C ARG A 43 -5.20 17.87 4.80
N LEU A 44 -5.53 19.16 4.79
CA LEU A 44 -6.78 19.65 5.37
C LEU A 44 -8.02 19.09 4.65
N ARG A 45 -7.94 18.97 3.32
CA ARG A 45 -8.98 18.33 2.51
C ARG A 45 -9.15 16.87 2.89
N ALA A 46 -8.07 16.10 2.97
CA ALA A 46 -8.10 14.69 3.37
C ALA A 46 -8.70 14.51 4.77
N ARG A 47 -8.26 15.29 5.76
CA ARG A 47 -8.76 15.25 7.15
C ARG A 47 -10.27 15.49 7.24
N ARG A 48 -10.81 16.43 6.47
CA ARG A 48 -12.26 16.71 6.44
C ARG A 48 -13.04 15.52 5.89
N ILE A 49 -12.54 14.85 4.85
CA ILE A 49 -13.20 13.69 4.25
C ILE A 49 -13.09 12.47 5.17
N VAL A 50 -11.90 12.22 5.73
CA VAL A 50 -11.67 11.17 6.74
C VAL A 50 -12.61 11.34 7.93
N ASN A 51 -12.81 12.56 8.42
CA ASN A 51 -13.77 12.80 9.50
C ASN A 51 -15.19 12.36 9.10
N LYS A 52 -15.67 12.75 7.91
CA LYS A 52 -16.98 12.31 7.40
C LYS A 52 -17.08 10.80 7.29
N PHE A 53 -16.04 10.14 6.75
CA PHE A 53 -15.98 8.68 6.66
C PHE A 53 -16.06 8.03 8.04
N ASN A 54 -15.20 8.44 8.97
CA ASN A 54 -15.11 7.85 10.31
C ASN A 54 -16.37 8.04 11.16
N THR A 55 -17.15 9.10 10.92
CA THR A 55 -18.41 9.37 11.64
C THR A 55 -19.64 8.91 10.89
N SER A 56 -19.49 8.35 9.68
CA SER A 56 -20.63 7.85 8.91
C SER A 56 -21.13 6.51 9.43
N PRO A 57 -22.46 6.28 9.48
CA PRO A 57 -23.02 5.00 9.89
C PRO A 57 -22.58 3.88 8.92
N ALA A 58 -22.55 2.65 9.43
CA ALA A 58 -22.46 1.47 8.57
C ALA A 58 -23.75 1.31 7.74
N ASN A 59 -23.83 0.28 6.90
CA ASN A 59 -25.10 -0.04 6.25
C ASN A 59 -26.20 -0.22 7.31
N PRO A 60 -27.30 0.55 7.24
CA PRO A 60 -28.40 0.44 8.21
C PRO A 60 -29.29 -0.79 7.98
N GLU A 61 -29.18 -1.45 6.83
CA GLU A 61 -29.92 -2.65 6.50
C GLU A 61 -29.16 -3.88 7.00
N ASP A 62 -29.86 -4.80 7.66
CA ASP A 62 -29.34 -6.14 7.92
C ASP A 62 -29.43 -6.98 6.63
N PRO A 63 -28.52 -7.96 6.42
CA PRO A 63 -28.75 -8.98 5.41
C PRO A 63 -30.09 -9.69 5.64
N PRO A 64 -30.77 -10.17 4.58
CA PRO A 64 -31.98 -10.98 4.73
C PRO A 64 -31.80 -12.14 5.71
N GLU A 65 -32.84 -12.48 6.49
CA GLU A 65 -32.76 -13.60 7.46
C GLU A 65 -32.44 -14.94 6.79
N ASP A 66 -32.83 -15.11 5.53
CA ASP A 66 -32.59 -16.28 4.69
C ASP A 66 -31.39 -16.10 3.73
N ALA A 67 -30.55 -15.08 3.95
CA ALA A 67 -29.40 -14.81 3.11
C ALA A 67 -28.47 -16.01 2.99
N THR A 68 -28.18 -16.38 1.75
CA THR A 68 -27.18 -17.40 1.43
C THR A 68 -25.77 -16.83 1.61
N LEU A 69 -24.76 -17.72 1.62
CA LEU A 69 -23.37 -17.29 1.58
C LEU A 69 -23.07 -16.39 0.36
N GLN A 70 -23.70 -16.66 -0.79
CA GLN A 70 -23.50 -15.86 -1.99
C GLN A 70 -24.05 -14.45 -1.83
N ASP A 71 -25.18 -14.30 -1.15
CA ASP A 71 -25.77 -12.99 -0.84
C ASP A 71 -24.81 -12.20 0.07
N LEU A 72 -24.32 -12.83 1.15
CA LEU A 72 -23.40 -12.22 2.10
C LEU A 72 -22.05 -11.82 1.48
N LEU A 73 -21.53 -12.60 0.52
CA LEU A 73 -20.29 -12.27 -0.18
C LEU A 73 -20.41 -11.03 -1.08
N THR A 74 -21.62 -10.64 -1.45
CA THR A 74 -21.91 -9.45 -2.26
C THR A 74 -22.59 -8.33 -1.49
N PHE A 75 -22.85 -8.55 -0.20
CA PHE A 75 -23.54 -7.59 0.65
C PHE A 75 -22.62 -6.41 1.00
N ASP A 76 -23.14 -5.19 0.84
CA ASP A 76 -22.41 -3.98 1.20
C ASP A 76 -22.50 -3.73 2.71
N PHE A 77 -21.54 -4.23 3.48
CA PHE A 77 -21.46 -3.99 4.92
C PHE A 77 -21.11 -2.53 5.27
N SER A 78 -20.43 -1.82 4.37
CA SER A 78 -19.93 -0.47 4.63
C SER A 78 -21.01 0.59 4.42
N GLY A 79 -21.88 0.40 3.44
CA GLY A 79 -22.90 1.35 3.04
C GLY A 79 -22.38 2.39 2.05
N LYS A 80 -23.30 2.86 1.19
CA LYS A 80 -23.02 3.78 0.07
C LYS A 80 -22.33 5.08 0.48
N ALA A 81 -22.64 5.61 1.67
CA ALA A 81 -22.05 6.85 2.18
C ALA A 81 -20.53 6.70 2.44
N ARG A 82 -20.11 5.57 3.04
CA ARG A 82 -18.70 5.25 3.25
C ARG A 82 -17.95 5.14 1.94
N ALA A 83 -18.51 4.38 0.98
CA ALA A 83 -17.92 4.23 -0.34
C ALA A 83 -17.75 5.58 -1.06
N ALA A 84 -18.74 6.49 -0.97
CA ALA A 84 -18.66 7.83 -1.56
C ALA A 84 -17.55 8.68 -0.92
N HIS A 85 -17.39 8.63 0.41
CA HIS A 85 -16.31 9.36 1.09
C HIS A 85 -14.93 8.80 0.76
N LEU A 86 -14.76 7.47 0.72
CA LEU A 86 -13.51 6.84 0.30
C LEU A 86 -13.18 7.17 -1.16
N ARG A 87 -14.19 7.22 -2.03
CA ARG A 87 -14.03 7.58 -3.44
C ARG A 87 -13.50 8.99 -3.61
N ASP A 88 -14.12 9.95 -2.93
CA ASP A 88 -13.60 11.32 -2.86
C ASP A 88 -12.17 11.27 -2.30
N LEU A 89 -11.96 10.71 -1.10
CA LEU A 89 -10.65 10.67 -0.41
C LEU A 89 -9.50 10.22 -1.33
N PHE A 90 -9.66 9.09 -2.02
CA PHE A 90 -8.64 8.48 -2.86
C PHE A 90 -8.61 9.03 -4.30
N GLY A 91 -9.58 9.87 -4.69
CA GLY A 91 -9.67 10.45 -6.03
C GLY A 91 -9.99 9.41 -7.11
N ILE A 92 -10.86 8.46 -6.78
CA ILE A 92 -11.25 7.33 -7.64
C ILE A 92 -12.59 7.63 -8.31
N ASP A 93 -12.83 7.11 -9.51
CA ASP A 93 -14.11 7.26 -10.19
C ASP A 93 -15.10 6.13 -9.83
N GLU A 94 -16.35 6.21 -10.29
CA GLU A 94 -17.40 5.23 -9.95
C GLU A 94 -17.21 3.86 -10.60
N SER A 95 -16.37 3.75 -11.63
CA SER A 95 -16.13 2.49 -12.35
C SER A 95 -15.19 1.52 -11.64
N TRP A 96 -14.67 1.89 -10.47
CA TRP A 96 -13.74 1.09 -9.68
C TRP A 96 -14.44 0.44 -8.48
N THR A 97 -14.03 -0.78 -8.18
CA THR A 97 -14.32 -1.42 -6.90
C THR A 97 -13.57 -0.68 -5.80
N MET A 98 -14.31 -0.26 -4.77
CA MET A 98 -13.72 0.37 -3.59
C MET A 98 -13.26 -0.71 -2.61
N PRO A 99 -12.15 -0.49 -1.88
CA PRO A 99 -11.76 -1.34 -0.78
C PRO A 99 -12.76 -1.25 0.37
N THR A 100 -12.86 -2.33 1.13
CA THR A 100 -13.61 -2.34 2.39
C THR A 100 -12.68 -1.95 3.51
N ILE A 101 -12.96 -0.84 4.17
CA ILE A 101 -12.15 -0.30 5.26
C ILE A 101 -13.05 -0.07 6.45
N GLU A 102 -12.69 -0.63 7.61
CA GLU A 102 -13.39 -0.35 8.84
C GLU A 102 -12.89 0.96 9.49
N PRO A 103 -13.79 1.87 9.89
CA PRO A 103 -13.38 3.08 10.59
C PRO A 103 -12.91 2.79 12.03
N PRO A 104 -11.95 3.54 12.58
CA PRO A 104 -11.39 4.75 11.99
C PRO A 104 -10.26 4.46 11.00
N LEU A 105 -10.23 5.26 9.93
CA LEU A 105 -9.12 5.41 8.99
C LEU A 105 -8.39 6.73 9.29
N GLN A 106 -7.08 6.77 9.11
CA GLN A 106 -6.29 8.00 9.07
C GLN A 106 -5.37 7.99 7.85
N VAL A 107 -5.34 9.11 7.12
CA VAL A 107 -4.41 9.33 6.01
C VAL A 107 -3.84 10.75 6.04
N ASP A 108 -2.70 10.98 5.39
CA ASP A 108 -2.16 12.33 5.21
C ASP A 108 -2.86 13.06 4.05
N TYR A 109 -2.89 12.46 2.87
CA TYR A 109 -3.43 13.05 1.64
C TYR A 109 -4.56 12.22 1.01
N GLY A 110 -4.52 10.90 1.18
CA GLY A 110 -5.42 9.93 0.57
C GLY A 110 -5.09 9.67 -0.90
N VAL A 111 -4.96 10.72 -1.71
CA VAL A 111 -4.77 10.61 -3.17
C VAL A 111 -3.49 9.87 -3.60
N ASN A 112 -2.52 9.65 -2.71
CA ASN A 112 -1.29 8.91 -3.02
C ASN A 112 -1.39 7.42 -2.67
N VAL A 113 -2.52 6.96 -2.13
CA VAL A 113 -2.84 5.54 -1.99
C VAL A 113 -3.37 5.00 -3.32
N LYS A 114 -2.71 3.98 -3.87
CA LYS A 114 -2.97 3.46 -5.21
C LYS A 114 -3.26 1.95 -5.19
N TRP A 115 -4.14 1.52 -6.06
CA TRP A 115 -4.36 0.12 -6.43
C TRP A 115 -4.76 0.08 -7.92
N ASP A 116 -4.86 -1.12 -8.49
CA ASP A 116 -5.23 -1.29 -9.90
C ASP A 116 -6.75 -1.51 -10.05
N LYS A 117 -7.33 -1.08 -11.18
CA LYS A 117 -8.77 -1.20 -11.43
C LYS A 117 -9.19 -2.66 -11.44
N GLY A 118 -10.23 -2.99 -10.67
CA GLY A 118 -10.71 -4.36 -10.49
C GLY A 118 -10.04 -5.12 -9.34
N SER A 119 -9.03 -4.54 -8.70
CA SER A 119 -8.48 -5.09 -7.46
C SER A 119 -9.40 -4.84 -6.27
N TRP A 120 -9.28 -5.68 -5.26
CA TRP A 120 -9.97 -5.56 -3.98
C TRP A 120 -8.97 -5.73 -2.84
N TRP A 121 -9.24 -5.09 -1.71
CA TRP A 121 -8.48 -5.31 -0.47
C TRP A 121 -9.37 -4.92 0.71
N TYR A 122 -9.03 -5.46 1.89
CA TYR A 122 -9.76 -5.24 3.12
C TYR A 122 -8.83 -4.75 4.22
N ALA A 123 -9.30 -3.77 4.99
CA ALA A 123 -8.63 -3.33 6.20
C ALA A 123 -9.58 -3.30 7.39
N ASN A 124 -9.15 -3.95 8.47
CA ASN A 124 -9.83 -3.90 9.76
C ASN A 124 -9.57 -2.56 10.47
N PHE A 125 -10.16 -2.37 11.66
CA PHE A 125 -10.20 -1.10 12.39
C PHE A 125 -8.82 -0.45 12.59
N GLY A 126 -8.74 0.87 12.46
CA GLY A 126 -7.56 1.64 12.87
C GLY A 126 -6.42 1.67 11.84
N LEU A 127 -6.73 1.55 10.55
CA LEU A 127 -5.72 1.67 9.48
C LEU A 127 -5.16 3.09 9.44
N VAL A 128 -3.83 3.21 9.40
CA VAL A 128 -3.12 4.49 9.22
C VAL A 128 -2.23 4.43 7.97
N LEU A 129 -2.39 5.38 7.05
CA LEU A 129 -1.61 5.50 5.81
C LEU A 129 -0.98 6.90 5.72
N LEU A 130 0.29 7.06 6.07
CA LEU A 130 1.01 8.33 5.89
C LEU A 130 1.56 8.40 4.47
N ASP A 131 0.70 8.74 3.51
CA ASP A 131 0.92 8.70 2.07
C ASP A 131 1.64 9.95 1.51
N CYS A 132 2.72 10.41 2.15
CA CYS A 132 3.57 11.51 1.62
C CYS A 132 4.30 11.14 0.31
N ALA A 133 4.52 9.84 0.09
CA ALA A 133 4.85 9.22 -1.18
C ALA A 133 3.81 8.13 -1.49
N GLU A 134 3.88 7.54 -2.68
CA GLU A 134 2.92 6.52 -3.11
C GLU A 134 2.88 5.33 -2.14
N ILE A 135 1.68 4.91 -1.76
CA ILE A 135 1.42 3.64 -1.10
C ILE A 135 0.60 2.78 -2.08
N LYS A 136 1.26 1.82 -2.74
CA LYS A 136 0.60 0.90 -3.67
C LYS A 136 0.17 -0.37 -2.93
N ILE A 137 -1.11 -0.73 -3.06
CA ILE A 137 -1.72 -1.92 -2.46
C ILE A 137 -2.25 -2.82 -3.58
N GLY A 138 -1.82 -4.08 -3.57
CA GLY A 138 -2.22 -5.11 -4.51
C GLY A 138 -3.63 -5.64 -4.27
N SER A 139 -4.04 -6.60 -5.09
CA SER A 139 -5.33 -7.29 -4.97
C SER A 139 -5.28 -8.40 -3.93
N GLY A 140 -6.38 -8.65 -3.24
CA GLY A 140 -6.50 -9.69 -2.20
C GLY A 140 -5.70 -9.39 -0.93
N VAL A 141 -5.26 -8.14 -0.72
CA VAL A 141 -4.54 -7.76 0.49
C VAL A 141 -5.49 -7.65 1.67
N LEU A 142 -5.09 -8.23 2.80
CA LEU A 142 -5.83 -8.21 4.06
C LEU A 142 -5.00 -7.54 5.15
N PHE A 143 -5.52 -6.49 5.76
CA PHE A 143 -4.92 -5.85 6.93
C PHE A 143 -5.71 -6.20 8.20
N GLY A 144 -5.02 -6.73 9.19
CA GLY A 144 -5.51 -6.82 10.57
C GLY A 144 -5.67 -5.44 11.21
N PRO A 145 -6.25 -5.37 12.42
CA PRO A 145 -6.53 -4.09 13.06
C PRO A 145 -5.25 -3.35 13.40
N ASN A 146 -5.29 -2.02 13.35
CA ASN A 146 -4.20 -1.10 13.70
C ASN A 146 -2.92 -1.26 12.85
N CYS A 147 -3.02 -1.76 11.62
CA CYS A 147 -1.90 -1.72 10.67
C CYS A 147 -1.56 -0.28 10.29
N GLN A 148 -0.27 0.03 10.15
CA GLN A 148 0.18 1.39 9.85
C GLN A 148 1.31 1.38 8.81
N LEU A 149 1.11 2.11 7.71
CA LEU A 149 2.06 2.23 6.61
C LEU A 149 2.57 3.66 6.57
N TYR A 150 3.88 3.84 6.78
CA TYR A 150 4.52 5.14 6.88
C TYR A 150 5.45 5.38 5.70
N ALA A 151 4.92 5.94 4.61
CA ALA A 151 5.76 6.38 3.50
C ALA A 151 6.55 7.64 3.88
N ALA A 152 6.00 8.46 4.78
CA ALA A 152 6.67 9.61 5.39
C ALA A 152 7.82 9.22 6.32
N THR A 153 8.90 10.00 6.31
CA THR A 153 10.04 9.88 7.23
C THR A 153 10.78 11.21 7.36
N HIS A 154 11.82 11.24 8.19
CA HIS A 154 12.71 12.40 8.30
C HIS A 154 14.16 11.98 8.13
N SER A 155 14.95 12.91 7.61
CA SER A 155 16.40 12.83 7.68
C SER A 155 16.85 12.80 9.14
N VAL A 156 17.91 12.04 9.42
CA VAL A 156 18.56 12.06 10.73
C VAL A 156 19.29 13.39 10.97
N SER A 157 19.58 14.14 9.91
CA SER A 157 20.17 15.47 9.97
C SER A 157 19.27 16.43 10.74
N LEU A 158 19.80 17.01 11.81
CA LEU A 158 19.10 18.05 12.57
C LEU A 158 18.92 19.32 11.74
N VAL A 159 19.93 19.69 10.94
CA VAL A 159 19.88 20.87 10.06
C VAL A 159 18.72 20.80 9.08
N GLU A 160 18.42 19.61 8.56
CA GLU A 160 17.30 19.41 7.65
C GLU A 160 15.95 19.44 8.39
N ARG A 161 15.88 18.89 9.61
CA ARG A 161 14.65 18.91 10.41
C ARG A 161 14.32 20.31 10.95
N ASP A 162 15.34 21.12 11.27
CA ASP A 162 15.18 22.49 11.75
C ASP A 162 14.59 23.42 10.69
N THR A 163 14.68 23.04 9.41
CA THR A 163 14.09 23.77 8.28
C THR A 163 12.74 23.23 7.85
N MET A 164 12.12 22.36 8.66
CA MET A 164 10.81 21.73 8.38
C MET A 164 10.78 20.93 7.06
N LEU A 165 11.95 20.44 6.63
CA LEU A 165 12.06 19.53 5.51
C LEU A 165 11.77 18.10 5.96
N GLU A 166 10.97 17.42 5.15
CA GLU A 166 10.59 16.03 5.32
C GLU A 166 11.08 15.20 4.14
N ARG A 167 11.03 13.88 4.30
CA ARG A 167 11.38 12.91 3.27
C ARG A 167 10.26 11.88 3.16
N ALA A 168 10.12 11.25 2.00
CA ALA A 168 9.21 10.13 1.85
C ALA A 168 9.78 9.11 0.87
N LEU A 169 9.42 7.84 1.04
CA LEU A 169 9.73 6.78 0.08
C LEU A 169 8.49 5.90 -0.11
N PRO A 170 8.22 5.43 -1.34
CA PRO A 170 7.02 4.67 -1.61
C PRO A 170 7.00 3.35 -0.84
N ILE A 171 5.79 2.86 -0.56
CA ILE A 171 5.55 1.53 0.01
C ILE A 171 4.75 0.72 -1.01
N SER A 172 5.13 -0.53 -1.20
CA SER A 172 4.39 -1.45 -2.06
C SER A 172 4.00 -2.70 -1.28
N ILE A 173 2.71 -2.99 -1.19
CA ILE A 173 2.17 -4.26 -0.72
C ILE A 173 1.65 -5.00 -1.93
N GLU A 174 2.29 -6.10 -2.32
CA GLU A 174 1.88 -6.87 -3.49
C GLU A 174 0.66 -7.77 -3.20
N ASP A 175 0.18 -8.45 -4.23
CA ASP A 175 -1.06 -9.24 -4.18
C ASP A 175 -1.05 -10.33 -3.10
N ASP A 176 -2.25 -10.72 -2.65
CA ASP A 176 -2.50 -11.83 -1.73
C ASP A 176 -1.75 -11.74 -0.38
N CYS A 177 -1.27 -10.56 0.01
CA CYS A 177 -0.59 -10.38 1.30
C CYS A 177 -1.57 -10.33 2.47
N TRP A 178 -1.18 -10.92 3.60
CA TRP A 178 -1.87 -10.74 4.88
C TRP A 178 -0.94 -10.09 5.91
N LEU A 179 -1.34 -8.93 6.43
CA LEU A 179 -0.67 -8.24 7.52
C LEU A 179 -1.47 -8.43 8.80
N GLY A 180 -0.87 -9.06 9.81
CA GLY A 180 -1.47 -9.22 11.13
C GLY A 180 -1.71 -7.88 11.83
N GLY A 181 -2.46 -7.90 12.93
CA GLY A 181 -2.78 -6.66 13.66
C GLY A 181 -1.53 -5.93 14.18
N ALA A 182 -1.58 -4.60 14.23
CA ALA A 182 -0.51 -3.73 14.71
C ALA A 182 0.83 -3.86 13.96
N VAL A 183 0.81 -4.26 12.67
CA VAL A 183 2.00 -4.25 11.82
C VAL A 183 2.37 -2.82 11.42
N LEU A 184 3.66 -2.50 11.50
CA LEU A 184 4.24 -1.24 11.04
C LEU A 184 5.08 -1.48 9.78
N VAL A 185 4.81 -0.75 8.70
CA VAL A 185 5.57 -0.83 7.44
C VAL A 185 6.26 0.49 7.16
N MET A 186 7.60 0.47 7.05
CA MET A 186 8.41 1.68 6.93
C MET A 186 8.63 2.11 5.48
N ALA A 187 8.92 3.39 5.31
CA ALA A 187 9.19 4.02 4.01
C ALA A 187 10.20 3.22 3.16
N GLY A 188 9.88 3.02 1.87
CA GLY A 188 10.74 2.33 0.91
C GLY A 188 10.64 0.80 0.96
N VAL A 189 9.70 0.23 1.72
CA VAL A 189 9.51 -1.22 1.83
C VAL A 189 8.57 -1.75 0.75
N THR A 190 8.97 -2.88 0.17
CA THR A 190 8.11 -3.74 -0.64
C THR A 190 7.82 -5.04 0.12
N ILE A 191 6.56 -5.38 0.31
CA ILE A 191 6.13 -6.69 0.81
C ILE A 191 5.67 -7.50 -0.39
N GLY A 192 6.45 -8.54 -0.73
CA GLY A 192 6.25 -9.33 -1.93
C GLY A 192 4.98 -10.18 -1.88
N GLN A 193 4.50 -10.59 -3.05
CA GLN A 193 3.23 -11.30 -3.24
C GLN A 193 3.07 -12.48 -2.27
N GLY A 194 1.87 -12.67 -1.71
CA GLY A 194 1.52 -13.82 -0.89
C GLY A 194 2.24 -13.87 0.46
N CYS A 195 2.84 -12.76 0.91
CA CYS A 195 3.49 -12.71 2.22
C CYS A 195 2.47 -12.74 3.36
N THR A 196 2.87 -13.35 4.46
CA THR A 196 2.20 -13.20 5.76
C THR A 196 3.13 -12.47 6.73
N ILE A 197 2.66 -11.35 7.26
CA ILE A 197 3.38 -10.56 8.26
C ILE A 197 2.70 -10.77 9.61
N GLY A 198 3.42 -11.34 10.57
CA GLY A 198 2.88 -11.60 11.91
C GLY A 198 2.48 -10.31 12.64
N ALA A 199 1.50 -10.41 13.52
CA ALA A 199 1.02 -9.29 14.32
C ALA A 199 2.15 -8.62 15.13
N GLY A 200 2.11 -7.30 15.25
CA GLY A 200 3.10 -6.48 15.96
C GLY A 200 4.47 -6.38 15.27
N ALA A 201 4.62 -6.89 14.04
CA ALA A 201 5.90 -6.83 13.35
C ALA A 201 6.23 -5.41 12.85
N VAL A 202 7.52 -5.08 12.86
CA VAL A 202 8.04 -3.80 12.34
C VAL A 202 8.89 -4.07 11.11
N VAL A 203 8.30 -3.85 9.93
CA VAL A 203 8.90 -4.14 8.63
C VAL A 203 9.78 -2.96 8.21
N THR A 204 11.08 -3.08 8.43
CA THR A 204 12.09 -2.06 8.10
C THR A 204 12.87 -2.36 6.82
N LYS A 205 12.62 -3.50 6.17
CA LYS A 205 13.26 -3.97 4.94
C LYS A 205 12.24 -4.75 4.12
N SER A 206 12.37 -4.71 2.79
CA SER A 206 11.50 -5.48 1.89
C SER A 206 11.52 -6.97 2.20
N ILE A 207 10.35 -7.61 2.08
CA ILE A 207 10.14 -9.03 2.36
C ILE A 207 9.92 -9.76 1.01
N PRO A 208 10.70 -10.82 0.71
CA PRO A 208 10.55 -11.57 -0.53
C PRO A 208 9.16 -12.22 -0.65
N PRO A 209 8.62 -12.43 -1.87
CA PRO A 209 7.34 -13.10 -2.08
C PRO A 209 7.22 -14.46 -1.35
N TYR A 210 5.99 -14.82 -1.01
CA TYR A 210 5.59 -16.07 -0.36
C TYR A 210 6.35 -16.35 0.94
N SER A 211 6.73 -15.30 1.67
CA SER A 211 7.44 -15.40 2.94
C SER A 211 6.50 -15.18 4.12
N ILE A 212 6.83 -15.83 5.25
CA ILE A 212 6.27 -15.50 6.55
C ILE A 212 7.33 -14.73 7.33
N ALA A 213 7.02 -13.51 7.73
CA ALA A 213 7.92 -12.65 8.47
C ALA A 213 7.29 -12.15 9.78
N VAL A 214 8.05 -12.16 10.87
CA VAL A 214 7.58 -11.76 12.20
C VAL A 214 8.66 -10.96 12.96
N GLY A 215 8.25 -10.26 14.02
CA GLY A 215 9.15 -9.62 14.98
C GLY A 215 9.45 -8.14 14.73
N ASN A 216 10.22 -7.55 15.64
CA ASN A 216 10.69 -6.17 15.57
C ASN A 216 12.22 -6.13 15.74
N PRO A 217 12.99 -5.86 14.68
CA PRO A 217 12.54 -5.70 13.29
C PRO A 217 12.12 -7.04 12.65
N ALA A 218 11.20 -7.00 11.68
CA ALA A 218 10.64 -8.18 11.05
C ALA A 218 11.71 -9.00 10.32
N ARG A 219 11.67 -10.33 10.46
CA ARG A 219 12.56 -11.27 9.78
C ARG A 219 11.75 -12.43 9.22
N VAL A 220 12.14 -12.89 8.03
CA VAL A 220 11.58 -14.11 7.43
C VAL A 220 11.94 -15.29 8.32
N VAL A 221 10.92 -16.03 8.77
CA VAL A 221 11.09 -17.25 9.57
C VAL A 221 10.98 -18.51 8.72
N ARG A 222 10.20 -18.46 7.64
CA ARG A 222 10.11 -19.49 6.60
C ARG A 222 9.41 -18.94 5.36
N THR A 223 9.46 -19.69 4.28
CA THR A 223 8.61 -19.47 3.09
C THR A 223 7.42 -20.41 3.11
N LEU A 224 6.39 -20.08 2.31
CA LEU A 224 5.28 -20.98 2.03
C LEU A 224 5.76 -22.16 1.17
N THR A 225 5.18 -23.31 1.44
CA THR A 225 5.31 -24.51 0.59
C THR A 225 4.41 -24.37 -0.64
N ASP A 226 4.70 -25.12 -1.71
CA ASP A 226 3.85 -25.12 -2.91
C ASP A 226 2.40 -25.56 -2.59
N ALA A 227 2.22 -26.44 -1.61
CA ALA A 227 0.90 -26.85 -1.13
C ALA A 227 0.13 -25.69 -0.46
N GLU A 228 0.82 -24.83 0.31
CA GLU A 228 0.22 -23.64 0.93
C GLU A 228 -0.07 -22.53 -0.10
N ILE A 229 0.76 -22.40 -1.15
CA ILE A 229 0.55 -21.44 -2.24
C ILE A 229 -0.65 -21.87 -3.11
N GLY A 230 -0.80 -23.18 -3.32
CA GLY A 230 -1.83 -23.78 -4.15
C GLY A 230 -1.45 -23.86 -5.63
N GLU A 231 -1.88 -24.95 -6.28
CA GLU A 231 -1.48 -25.33 -7.64
C GLU A 231 -1.69 -24.22 -8.69
N LYS A 232 -2.82 -23.50 -8.63
CA LYS A 232 -3.13 -22.42 -9.57
C LYS A 232 -2.08 -21.30 -9.53
N ARG A 233 -1.65 -20.90 -8.33
CA ARG A 233 -0.67 -19.82 -8.13
C ARG A 233 0.75 -20.30 -8.45
N VAL A 234 1.07 -21.55 -8.13
CA VAL A 234 2.35 -22.17 -8.55
C VAL A 234 2.45 -22.22 -10.07
N ALA A 235 1.39 -22.63 -10.76
CA ALA A 235 1.35 -22.68 -12.23
C ALA A 235 1.50 -21.28 -12.86
N ALA A 236 0.90 -20.24 -12.26
CA ALA A 236 1.09 -18.85 -12.69
C ALA A 236 2.53 -18.35 -12.42
N ARG A 237 3.10 -18.65 -11.25
CA ARG A 237 4.49 -18.33 -10.88
C ARG A 237 5.51 -18.91 -11.86
N ASN A 238 5.29 -20.14 -12.31
CA ASN A 238 6.22 -20.86 -13.19
C ASN A 238 6.11 -20.41 -14.67
N LYS A 239 5.07 -19.67 -15.04
CA LYS A 239 5.01 -18.98 -16.33
C LYS A 239 5.85 -17.71 -16.24
N ALA A 240 7.17 -17.84 -16.42
CA ALA A 240 8.06 -16.69 -16.57
C ALA A 240 7.54 -15.75 -17.67
N PRO A 241 7.77 -14.42 -17.57
CA PRO A 241 7.23 -13.41 -18.49
C PRO A 241 7.73 -13.57 -19.94
N PHE A 242 8.79 -14.35 -20.15
CA PHE A 242 9.21 -14.83 -21.45
C PHE A 242 8.91 -16.33 -21.47
N GLY A 243 8.05 -16.78 -22.39
CA GLY A 243 7.73 -18.19 -22.58
C GLY A 243 9.00 -19.04 -22.70
N ASP A 244 8.89 -20.35 -22.46
CA ASP A 244 10.01 -21.30 -22.37
C ASP A 244 11.13 -21.01 -23.40
N VAL A 245 12.14 -20.26 -22.92
CA VAL A 245 13.25 -19.79 -23.74
C VAL A 245 14.08 -20.99 -24.19
N ALA A 246 14.11 -22.06 -23.39
CA ALA A 246 14.79 -23.31 -23.74
C ALA A 246 14.04 -24.05 -24.86
N ALA A 247 12.70 -24.12 -24.83
CA ALA A 247 11.91 -24.68 -25.95
C ALA A 247 12.06 -23.86 -27.24
N THR A 248 12.12 -22.52 -27.12
CA THR A 248 12.30 -21.62 -28.25
C THR A 248 13.69 -21.79 -28.88
N LEU A 249 14.76 -21.87 -28.07
CA LEU A 249 16.13 -22.13 -28.54
C LEU A 249 16.29 -23.54 -29.13
N ALA A 250 15.67 -24.56 -28.52
CA ALA A 250 15.70 -25.94 -29.02
C ALA A 250 15.01 -26.11 -30.39
N SER A 251 14.00 -25.27 -30.67
CA SER A 251 13.33 -25.24 -31.98
C SER A 251 14.19 -24.61 -33.09
N GLN A 252 15.08 -23.67 -32.74
CA GLN A 252 16.00 -23.03 -33.69
C GLN A 252 17.16 -23.96 -34.11
N THR A 253 17.57 -24.89 -33.24
CA THR A 253 18.63 -25.88 -33.55
C THR A 253 18.16 -27.07 -34.39
N ARG A 254 16.85 -27.20 -34.69
CA ARG A 254 16.32 -28.30 -35.52
C ARG A 254 16.07 -27.91 -36.98
N THR A 255 16.33 -26.66 -37.33
CA THR A 255 16.32 -26.16 -38.71
C THR A 255 17.72 -25.70 -39.10
N SER A 256 18.62 -26.67 -39.27
CA SER A 256 19.86 -26.55 -40.03
C SER A 256 20.19 -27.90 -40.63
#